data_AF-A0A444WPB3-F1
#
_entry.id   AF-A0A444WPB3-F1
#
_cell.length_a   1.000
_cell.length_b   1.000
_cell.length_c   1.000
_cell.angle_alpha   90.00
_cell.angle_beta   90.00
_cell.angle_gamma   90.00
#
_symmetry.space_group_name_H-M   'P 1'
#
loop_
_entity.id
_entity.type
_entity.pdbx_description
1 polymer ?
#
loop_
_entity_poly.entity_id
_entity_poly.type
_entity_poly.pdbx_seq_one_letter_code
_entity_poly.pdbx_strand_id
1 'polypeptide(L)'
;MEGGDEGVEMVAETKDLQQQTKAFDKLTDRVEDRQLDSTRVQEAMASIAASAQADWNAMRLRSSSPCISLTPDYALCSDHREKELAAVKINAADVDIIANELELDKKVAERTLREHKGDAVAAIRHLLQ
;
A
#
# COMPACT_ATOMS: atom_id res chain seq x y z
N MET A 1 8.93 63.06 16.71
CA MET A 1 8.73 62.81 15.27
C MET A 1 10.12 62.97 14.69
N GLU A 2 10.89 61.92 14.46
CA GLU A 2 10.67 60.77 13.55
C GLU A 2 11.68 59.69 14.01
N GLY A 3 11.24 58.48 14.35
CA GLY A 3 11.38 57.35 13.42
C GLY A 3 12.62 56.51 13.77
N GLY A 4 12.67 55.98 14.99
CA GLY A 4 13.54 54.85 15.32
C GLY A 4 12.82 53.56 14.99
N ASP A 5 13.59 52.51 14.69
CA ASP A 5 13.15 51.11 14.61
C ASP A 5 12.63 50.60 13.25
N GLU A 6 13.48 50.60 12.20
CA GLU A 6 13.25 49.80 10.97
C GLU A 6 14.43 48.88 10.60
N GLY A 7 15.43 48.75 11.48
CA GLY A 7 16.68 48.00 11.19
C GLY A 7 16.79 46.62 11.86
N VAL A 8 15.85 46.26 12.74
CA VAL A 8 15.96 45.04 13.58
C VAL A 8 15.26 43.83 12.94
N GLU A 9 14.29 44.03 12.05
CA GLU A 9 13.45 42.96 11.49
C GLU A 9 14.16 42.17 10.36
N MET A 10 14.79 42.83 9.38
CA MET A 10 15.49 42.15 8.26
C MET A 10 16.72 41.34 8.70
N VAL A 11 17.32 41.67 9.84
CA VAL A 11 18.50 40.97 10.38
C VAL A 11 18.09 39.71 11.15
N ALA A 12 16.88 39.66 11.72
CA ALA A 12 16.35 38.48 12.38
C ALA A 12 16.17 37.35 11.35
N GLU A 13 15.42 37.61 10.28
CA GLU A 13 15.14 36.61 9.23
C GLU A 13 16.40 36.08 8.53
N THR A 14 17.42 36.93 8.34
CA THR A 14 18.72 36.53 7.80
C THR A 14 19.51 35.63 8.75
N LYS A 15 19.44 35.88 10.06
CA LYS A 15 20.10 35.05 11.08
C LYS A 15 19.40 33.71 11.25
N ASP A 16 18.07 33.69 11.21
CA ASP A 16 17.27 32.46 11.25
C ASP A 16 17.58 31.57 10.04
N LEU A 17 17.64 32.15 8.83
CA LEU A 17 18.00 31.41 7.62
C LEU A 17 19.44 30.86 7.69
N GLN A 18 20.40 31.65 8.20
CA GLN A 18 21.79 31.21 8.39
C GLN A 18 21.94 30.13 9.47
N GLN A 19 21.13 30.17 10.53
CA GLN A 19 21.08 29.11 11.54
C GLN A 19 20.47 27.84 10.96
N GLN A 20 19.45 27.98 10.13
CA GLN A 20 18.80 26.89 9.44
C GLN A 20 19.75 26.17 8.48
N THR A 21 20.55 26.90 7.68
CA THR A 21 21.57 26.29 6.80
C THR A 21 22.57 25.46 7.61
N LYS A 22 23.07 26.00 8.73
CA LYS A 22 24.00 25.27 9.63
C LYS A 22 23.34 24.07 10.31
N ALA A 23 22.03 24.09 10.52
CA ALA A 23 21.28 22.95 11.03
C ALA A 23 21.10 21.87 9.97
N PHE A 24 20.89 22.25 8.71
CA PHE A 24 20.83 21.30 7.59
C PHE A 24 22.17 20.61 7.34
N ASP A 25 23.29 21.34 7.41
CA ASP A 25 24.63 20.74 7.26
C ASP A 25 24.88 19.63 8.29
N LYS A 26 24.37 19.80 9.52
CA LYS A 26 24.45 18.80 10.59
C LYS A 26 23.50 17.63 10.41
N LEU A 27 22.39 17.79 9.68
CA LEU A 27 21.45 16.70 9.41
C LEU A 27 21.99 15.75 8.33
N THR A 28 22.80 16.29 7.41
CA THR A 28 23.41 15.54 6.31
C THR A 28 24.82 15.05 6.63
N ASP A 29 25.29 15.21 7.86
CA ASP A 29 26.60 14.71 8.24
C ASP A 29 26.62 13.18 8.17
N ARG A 30 27.77 12.64 7.77
CA ARG A 30 27.94 11.20 7.71
C ARG A 30 28.24 10.70 9.11
N VAL A 31 27.32 9.93 9.68
CA VAL A 31 27.48 9.29 10.99
C VAL A 31 27.66 7.79 10.80
N GLU A 32 28.67 7.20 11.44
CA GLU A 32 28.84 5.75 11.49
C GLU A 32 27.71 5.08 12.27
N ASP A 33 27.24 3.93 11.77
CA ASP A 33 26.21 3.16 12.44
C ASP A 33 26.68 2.72 13.83
N ARG A 34 25.85 2.99 14.84
CA ARG A 34 26.07 2.47 16.19
C ARG A 34 26.05 0.94 16.14
N GLN A 35 27.19 0.32 16.43
CA GLN A 35 27.26 -1.13 16.59
C GLN A 35 26.40 -1.55 17.78
N LEU A 36 25.33 -2.29 17.49
CA LEU A 36 24.48 -2.92 18.50
C LEU A 36 24.89 -4.39 18.66
N ASP A 37 24.67 -4.94 19.87
CA ASP A 37 24.90 -6.36 20.13
C ASP A 37 23.97 -7.23 19.27
N SER A 38 24.52 -7.89 18.25
CA SER A 38 23.75 -8.70 17.29
C SER A 38 22.85 -9.73 17.98
N THR A 39 23.32 -10.33 19.08
CA THR A 39 22.56 -11.33 19.85
C THR A 39 21.29 -10.74 20.46
N ARG A 40 21.37 -9.53 21.04
CA ARG A 40 20.22 -8.85 21.66
C ARG A 40 19.21 -8.40 20.59
N VAL A 41 19.71 -7.99 19.43
CA VAL A 41 18.86 -7.65 18.27
C VAL A 41 18.15 -8.90 17.75
N GLN A 42 18.87 -10.02 17.59
CA GLN A 42 18.30 -11.29 17.13
C GLN A 42 17.22 -11.82 18.08
N GLU A 43 17.46 -11.79 19.39
CA GLU A 43 16.49 -12.22 20.41
C GLU A 43 15.21 -11.37 20.38
N ALA A 44 15.36 -10.04 20.29
CA ALA A 44 14.23 -9.13 20.18
C ALA A 44 13.46 -9.34 18.87
N MET A 45 14.16 -9.49 17.75
CA MET A 45 13.53 -9.79 16.45
C MET A 45 12.79 -11.14 16.46
N ALA A 46 13.33 -12.16 17.12
CA ALA A 46 12.66 -13.45 17.28
C ALA A 46 11.38 -13.33 18.12
N SER A 47 11.41 -12.51 19.17
CA SER A 47 10.24 -12.25 20.03
C SER A 47 9.15 -11.48 19.29
N ILE A 48 9.52 -10.48 18.49
CA ILE A 48 8.58 -9.74 17.63
C ILE A 48 8.01 -10.66 16.55
N ALA A 49 8.84 -11.46 15.89
CA ALA A 49 8.39 -12.41 14.87
C ALA A 49 7.44 -13.47 15.43
N ALA A 50 7.72 -14.00 16.62
CA ALA A 50 6.83 -14.94 17.30
C ALA A 50 5.49 -14.29 17.68
N SER A 51 5.53 -13.04 18.16
CA SER A 51 4.31 -12.27 18.48
C SER A 51 3.49 -12.00 17.22
N ALA A 52 4.15 -11.56 16.15
CA ALA A 52 3.50 -11.33 14.86
C ALA A 52 2.90 -12.62 14.30
N GLN A 53 3.60 -13.76 14.38
CA GLN A 53 3.07 -15.05 13.93
C GLN A 53 1.84 -15.48 14.75
N ALA A 54 1.84 -15.21 16.06
CA ALA A 54 0.67 -15.45 16.90
C ALA A 54 -0.51 -14.55 16.51
N ASP A 55 -0.27 -13.27 16.22
CA ASP A 55 -1.29 -12.33 15.75
C ASP A 55 -1.87 -12.75 14.38
N TRP A 56 -1.02 -13.15 13.44
CA TRP A 56 -1.45 -13.69 12.14
C TRP A 56 -2.26 -14.97 12.28
N ASN A 57 -1.84 -15.88 13.16
CA ASN A 57 -2.56 -17.12 13.40
C ASN A 57 -3.91 -16.85 14.10
N ALA A 58 -3.97 -15.88 15.02
CA ALA A 58 -5.18 -15.45 15.67
C ALA A 58 -6.16 -14.79 14.68
N MET A 59 -5.68 -13.94 13.76
CA MET A 59 -6.48 -13.39 12.67
C MET A 59 -7.07 -14.51 11.80
N ARG A 60 -6.25 -15.49 11.41
CA ARG A 60 -6.68 -16.63 10.60
C ARG A 60 -7.77 -17.47 11.28
N LEU A 61 -7.60 -17.77 12.57
CA LEU A 61 -8.60 -18.52 13.35
C LEU A 61 -9.87 -17.67 13.59
N ARG A 62 -9.74 -16.36 13.76
CA ARG A 62 -10.89 -15.45 13.85
C ARG A 62 -11.69 -15.40 12.55
N SER A 63 -11.04 -15.49 11.40
CA SER A 63 -11.69 -15.63 10.08
C SER A 63 -12.42 -16.96 9.87
N SER A 64 -12.22 -17.96 10.75
CA SER A 64 -12.95 -19.24 10.70
C SER A 64 -14.25 -19.25 11.53
N SER A 65 -14.55 -18.18 12.26
CA SER A 65 -15.87 -17.97 12.90
C SER A 65 -16.79 -17.15 11.99
N PRO A 66 -18.07 -17.51 11.80
CA PRO A 66 -18.99 -16.71 10.99
C PRO A 66 -19.12 -15.31 11.59
N CYS A 67 -18.73 -14.29 10.83
CA CYS A 67 -18.97 -12.90 11.19
C CYS A 67 -20.49 -12.68 11.31
N ILE A 68 -21.00 -12.64 12.54
CA ILE A 68 -22.30 -12.05 12.83
C ILE A 68 -22.16 -10.55 12.58
N SER A 69 -22.92 -10.10 11.58
CA SER A 69 -23.28 -8.73 11.20
C SER A 69 -22.93 -7.63 12.21
N LEU A 70 -22.23 -6.56 11.77
CA LEU A 70 -22.56 -5.15 12.08
C LEU A 70 -21.53 -4.10 11.57
N THR A 71 -20.93 -4.25 10.38
CA THR A 71 -20.37 -3.09 9.66
C THR A 71 -20.55 -3.20 8.14
N PRO A 72 -21.07 -2.16 7.46
CA PRO A 72 -21.16 -2.10 6.00
C PRO A 72 -19.98 -1.33 5.42
N ASP A 73 -18.75 -1.82 5.64
CA ASP A 73 -17.56 -1.37 4.88
C ASP A 73 -16.81 -2.63 4.44
N TYR A 74 -17.45 -3.34 3.52
CA TYR A 74 -16.97 -4.55 2.87
C TYR A 74 -15.75 -4.25 1.99
N ALA A 75 -14.57 -4.74 2.39
CA ALA A 75 -13.46 -4.97 1.43
C ALA A 75 -12.44 -6.03 1.90
N LEU A 76 -12.80 -6.95 2.80
CA LEU A 76 -11.87 -7.99 3.27
C LEU A 76 -12.57 -9.35 3.33
N CYS A 77 -12.64 -10.01 2.18
CA CYS A 77 -12.74 -11.46 2.03
C CYS A 77 -12.54 -11.84 0.54
N SER A 78 -11.37 -11.51 -0.03
CA SER A 78 -11.04 -11.77 -1.44
C SER A 78 -10.32 -13.11 -1.67
N ASP A 79 -9.78 -13.73 -0.63
CA ASP A 79 -8.88 -14.89 -0.76
C ASP A 79 -9.55 -16.21 -1.14
N HIS A 80 -10.87 -16.36 -0.95
CA HIS A 80 -11.59 -17.56 -1.38
C HIS A 80 -12.05 -17.49 -2.83
N ARG A 81 -12.19 -16.29 -3.39
CA ARG A 81 -12.54 -16.11 -4.81
C ARG A 81 -11.27 -16.17 -5.66
N GLU A 82 -10.17 -15.53 -5.27
CA GLU A 82 -8.93 -15.45 -6.07
C GLU A 82 -8.26 -16.80 -6.38
N LYS A 83 -8.32 -17.78 -5.47
CA LYS A 83 -7.72 -19.11 -5.70
C LYS A 83 -8.43 -19.90 -6.80
N GLU A 84 -9.73 -19.71 -6.94
CA GLU A 84 -10.53 -20.31 -8.01
C GLU A 84 -10.39 -19.53 -9.32
N LEU A 85 -10.07 -18.24 -9.29
CA LEU A 85 -9.88 -17.40 -10.49
C LEU A 85 -8.51 -17.62 -11.16
N ALA A 86 -7.47 -17.99 -10.40
CA ALA A 86 -6.13 -18.24 -10.95
C ALA A 86 -6.02 -19.57 -11.72
N ALA A 87 -6.89 -20.54 -11.43
CA ALA A 87 -6.95 -21.82 -12.14
C ALA A 87 -7.86 -21.77 -13.39
N VAL A 88 -8.53 -20.64 -13.65
CA VAL A 88 -9.44 -20.47 -14.78
C VAL A 88 -8.63 -20.46 -16.07
N LYS A 89 -8.90 -21.43 -16.94
CA LYS A 89 -8.39 -21.46 -18.31
C LYS A 89 -9.12 -20.38 -19.11
N ILE A 90 -8.44 -19.27 -19.36
CA ILE A 90 -8.93 -18.19 -20.23
C ILE A 90 -8.54 -18.45 -21.68
N ASN A 91 -9.44 -18.16 -22.63
CA ASN A 91 -9.10 -18.21 -24.05
C ASN A 91 -8.55 -16.85 -24.50
N ALA A 92 -7.44 -16.86 -25.24
CA ALA A 92 -6.88 -15.64 -25.81
C ALA A 92 -7.83 -14.95 -26.81
N ALA A 93 -8.67 -15.73 -27.51
CA ALA A 93 -9.65 -15.20 -28.46
C ALA A 93 -10.68 -14.29 -27.78
N ASP A 94 -11.16 -14.66 -26.59
CA ASP A 94 -12.15 -13.86 -25.86
C ASP A 94 -11.54 -12.54 -25.35
N VAL A 95 -10.25 -12.55 -24.98
CA VAL A 95 -9.50 -11.34 -24.60
C VAL A 95 -9.35 -10.40 -25.79
N ASP A 96 -9.02 -10.92 -26.98
CA ASP A 96 -8.85 -10.12 -28.19
C ASP A 96 -10.18 -9.54 -28.70
N ILE A 97 -11.28 -10.29 -28.60
CA ILE A 97 -12.63 -9.79 -28.97
C ILE A 97 -13.03 -8.62 -28.07
N ILE A 98 -12.87 -8.76 -26.75
CA ILE A 98 -13.22 -7.71 -25.79
C ILE A 98 -12.32 -6.49 -25.95
N ALA A 99 -11.01 -6.69 -26.16
CA ALA A 99 -10.07 -5.60 -26.36
C ALA A 99 -10.35 -4.80 -27.65
N ASN A 100 -10.75 -5.47 -28.73
CA ASN A 100 -11.04 -4.81 -30.01
C ASN A 100 -12.42 -4.15 -30.04
N GLU A 101 -13.45 -4.78 -29.45
CA GLU A 101 -14.84 -4.27 -29.50
C GLU A 101 -15.07 -3.13 -28.49
N LEU A 102 -14.46 -3.21 -27.30
CA LEU A 102 -14.62 -2.19 -26.25
C LEU A 102 -13.44 -1.20 -26.17
N GLU A 103 -12.48 -1.31 -27.09
CA GLU A 103 -11.24 -0.51 -27.10
C GLU A 103 -10.51 -0.51 -25.74
N LEU A 104 -10.54 -1.65 -25.04
CA LEU A 104 -9.91 -1.83 -23.73
C LEU A 104 -8.51 -2.41 -23.83
N ASP A 105 -7.66 -2.03 -22.87
CA ASP A 105 -6.38 -2.68 -22.68
C ASP A 105 -6.54 -4.19 -22.46
N LYS A 106 -5.72 -4.99 -23.17
CA LYS A 106 -5.73 -6.46 -23.05
C LYS A 106 -5.61 -6.95 -21.60
N LYS A 107 -4.91 -6.20 -20.75
CA LYS A 107 -4.75 -6.50 -19.31
C LYS A 107 -6.06 -6.33 -18.53
N VAL A 108 -6.88 -5.35 -18.91
CA VAL A 108 -8.17 -5.07 -18.27
C VAL A 108 -9.19 -6.11 -18.73
N ALA A 109 -9.22 -6.43 -20.02
CA ALA A 109 -10.07 -7.50 -20.57
C ALA A 109 -9.73 -8.89 -19.98
N GLU A 110 -8.45 -9.20 -19.80
CA GLU A 110 -8.03 -10.43 -19.15
C GLU A 110 -8.46 -10.48 -17.67
N ARG A 111 -8.38 -9.36 -16.97
CA ARG A 111 -8.77 -9.25 -15.56
C ARG A 111 -10.27 -9.51 -15.39
N THR A 112 -11.13 -8.89 -16.19
CA THR A 112 -12.58 -9.10 -16.13
C THR A 112 -12.97 -10.52 -16.51
N LEU A 113 -12.32 -11.11 -17.53
CA LEU A 113 -12.52 -12.52 -17.87
C LEU A 113 -12.09 -13.47 -16.74
N ARG A 114 -10.99 -13.18 -16.04
CA ARG A 114 -10.57 -13.96 -14.87
C ARG A 114 -11.59 -13.87 -13.75
N GLU A 115 -12.12 -12.68 -13.48
CA GLU A 115 -13.16 -12.43 -12.47
C GLU A 115 -14.48 -13.18 -12.75
N HIS A 116 -14.79 -13.40 -14.04
CA HIS A 116 -15.98 -14.10 -14.53
C HIS A 116 -15.72 -15.55 -14.96
N LYS A 117 -14.60 -16.16 -14.54
CA LYS A 117 -14.26 -17.57 -14.84
C LYS A 117 -14.19 -17.91 -16.33
N GLY A 118 -13.87 -16.94 -17.18
CA GLY A 118 -13.74 -17.11 -18.63
C GLY A 118 -15.05 -17.03 -19.41
N ASP A 119 -16.15 -16.60 -18.80
CA ASP A 119 -17.41 -16.35 -19.51
C ASP A 119 -17.41 -14.94 -20.13
N ALA A 120 -17.20 -14.87 -21.45
CA ALA A 120 -17.19 -13.63 -22.22
C ALA A 120 -18.52 -12.87 -22.14
N VAL A 121 -19.66 -13.57 -22.10
CA VAL A 121 -20.99 -12.92 -22.07
C VAL A 121 -21.24 -12.30 -20.70
N ALA A 122 -20.86 -12.98 -19.62
CA ALA A 122 -20.97 -12.43 -18.27
C ALA A 122 -20.04 -11.22 -18.07
N ALA A 123 -18.81 -11.29 -18.59
CA ALA A 123 -17.85 -10.19 -18.51
C ALA A 123 -18.33 -8.95 -19.28
N ILE A 124 -18.82 -9.11 -20.52
CA ILE A 124 -19.34 -8.00 -21.32
C ILE A 124 -20.59 -7.40 -20.67
N ARG A 125 -21.50 -8.23 -20.13
CA ARG A 125 -22.68 -7.74 -19.42
C ARG A 125 -22.31 -6.92 -18.19
N HIS A 126 -21.26 -7.29 -17.46
CA HIS A 126 -20.80 -6.53 -16.31
C HIS A 126 -20.20 -5.18 -16.72
N LEU A 127 -19.49 -5.11 -17.85
CA LEU A 127 -18.90 -3.88 -18.37
C LEU A 127 -19.94 -2.89 -18.93
N LEU A 128 -21.15 -3.35 -19.22
CA LEU A 128 -22.26 -2.55 -19.77
C LEU A 128 -23.36 -2.22 -18.74
N GLN A 129 -23.17 -2.61 -17.47
CA GLN A 129 -24.06 -2.27 -16.34
C GLN A 129 -23.60 -0.99 -15.65
#